data_AF-A0A820RNW7-F1
#
_entry.id   AF-A0A820RNW7-F1
#
_cell.length_a   1.000
_cell.length_b   1.000
_cell.length_c   1.000
_cell.angle_alpha   90.00
_cell.angle_beta   90.00
_cell.angle_gamma   90.00
#
_symmetry.space_group_name_H-M   'P 1'
#
loop_
_entity.id
_entity.type
_entity.pdbx_description
1 polymer ?
#
loop_
_entity_poly.entity_id
_entity_poly.type
_entity_poly.pdbx_seq_one_letter_code
_entity_poly.pdbx_strand_id
1 'polypeptide(L)'
;MKFHQYRKPYYQSHSEAQRLNGHAMITIDTNQQDDEEFEGFSLLITGQALTFALSEKFKMKFLEIGTMYKAAVCCRATPLLLLVHGRWSYLRISKFLRYFFYKNIAFTLCHFWLGFFSGFSPQTLYDPFFIATYNVFFTSLPVLVLGVFDQDISADHSLSKSHLYTPDQNDEFFNKKVFAENVIHGILTSCIIFFVPYLSISNATRSDGMTLADLQSFDFTVAKIMVIIVNLENALKI
;
A
#
# COMPACT_ATOMS: atom_id res chain seq x y z
N MET A 1 -37.64 -36.45 21.63
CA MET A 1 -37.39 -35.09 22.15
C MET A 1 -37.91 -34.08 21.13
N LYS A 2 -39.05 -33.46 21.43
CA LYS A 2 -39.73 -32.46 20.60
C LYS A 2 -39.14 -31.09 20.93
N PHE A 3 -38.55 -30.39 19.96
CA PHE A 3 -38.21 -28.98 20.10
C PHE A 3 -39.39 -28.13 19.63
N HIS A 4 -40.23 -27.74 20.60
CA HIS A 4 -41.25 -26.72 20.43
C HIS A 4 -40.60 -25.33 20.44
N GLN A 5 -40.78 -24.61 19.33
CA GLN A 5 -41.50 -23.33 19.35
C GLN A 5 -40.95 -22.22 20.27
N TYR A 6 -40.05 -21.40 19.71
CA TYR A 6 -39.96 -19.97 20.07
C TYR A 6 -40.31 -19.14 18.83
N ARG A 7 -41.61 -19.06 18.54
CA ARG A 7 -42.18 -18.13 17.56
C ARG A 7 -42.81 -17.01 18.36
N LYS A 8 -42.09 -15.90 18.57
CA LYS A 8 -42.71 -14.67 19.06
C LYS A 8 -43.60 -14.09 17.93
N PRO A 9 -44.87 -13.76 18.19
CA PRO A 9 -45.74 -13.06 17.27
C PRO A 9 -45.44 -11.55 17.34
N TYR A 10 -45.83 -10.79 16.32
CA TYR A 10 -45.60 -9.34 16.14
C TYR A 10 -44.30 -8.95 15.45
N TYR A 11 -44.28 -9.04 14.12
CA TYR A 11 -43.69 -8.02 13.24
C TYR A 11 -44.43 -8.10 11.92
N GLN A 12 -45.42 -7.23 11.73
CA GLN A 12 -46.10 -7.04 10.45
C GLN A 12 -45.41 -5.87 9.76
N SER A 13 -44.13 -6.09 9.38
CA SER A 13 -43.36 -5.11 8.59
C SER A 13 -43.97 -5.05 7.19
N HIS A 14 -44.33 -3.86 6.73
CA HIS A 14 -44.59 -3.60 5.31
C HIS A 14 -43.29 -3.82 4.52
N SER A 15 -43.05 -5.06 4.13
CA SER A 15 -41.94 -5.44 3.25
C SER A 15 -42.35 -5.14 1.81
N GLU A 16 -41.88 -4.04 1.24
CA GLU A 16 -41.92 -3.87 -0.20
C GLU A 16 -40.83 -4.75 -0.84
N ALA A 17 -41.19 -6.01 -1.07
CA ALA A 17 -40.33 -6.95 -1.78
C ALA A 17 -40.33 -6.62 -3.28
N GLN A 18 -39.43 -5.75 -3.72
CA GLN A 18 -39.21 -5.54 -5.15
C GLN A 18 -38.49 -6.75 -5.74
N ARG A 19 -39.27 -7.66 -6.33
CA ARG A 19 -38.77 -8.87 -7.01
C ARG A 19 -38.13 -8.49 -8.35
N LEU A 20 -36.82 -8.29 -8.38
CA LEU A 20 -36.06 -8.40 -9.63
C LEU A 20 -35.74 -9.88 -9.89
N ASN A 21 -36.32 -10.47 -10.93
CA ASN A 21 -35.92 -11.77 -11.51
C ASN A 21 -35.68 -12.91 -10.49
N GLY A 22 -36.60 -13.13 -9.55
CA GLY A 22 -36.56 -14.30 -8.65
C GLY A 22 -35.57 -14.23 -7.49
N HIS A 23 -34.80 -13.14 -7.35
CA HIS A 23 -33.96 -12.90 -6.18
C HIS A 23 -34.62 -11.87 -5.25
N ALA A 24 -34.82 -12.25 -3.98
CA ALA A 24 -35.46 -11.39 -2.99
C ALA A 24 -34.48 -10.33 -2.47
N MET A 25 -34.78 -9.06 -2.75
CA MET A 25 -34.19 -7.90 -2.08
C MET A 25 -35.23 -7.44 -1.05
N ILE A 26 -34.91 -7.55 0.24
CA ILE A 26 -35.81 -7.16 1.33
C ILE A 26 -35.28 -5.85 1.90
N THR A 27 -36.01 -4.78 1.67
CA THR A 27 -35.85 -3.51 2.38
C THR A 27 -36.58 -3.63 3.71
N ILE A 28 -35.86 -3.44 4.82
CA ILE A 28 -36.46 -3.38 6.15
C ILE A 28 -36.54 -1.91 6.53
N ASP A 29 -37.76 -1.37 6.54
CA ASP A 29 -38.05 -0.03 7.01
C ASP A 29 -38.18 -0.09 8.54
N THR A 30 -37.19 0.40 9.26
CA THR A 30 -37.16 0.40 10.73
C THR A 30 -37.84 1.66 11.26
N ASN A 31 -39.17 1.72 11.17
CA ASN A 31 -39.97 2.71 11.88
C ASN A 31 -40.66 2.03 13.07
N GLN A 32 -40.08 2.16 14.27
CA GLN A 32 -40.61 2.94 15.41
C GLN A 32 -40.15 2.46 16.80
N GLN A 33 -39.59 3.44 17.53
CA GLN A 33 -39.61 3.67 19.00
C GLN A 33 -38.90 2.69 19.94
N ASP A 34 -37.65 3.02 20.30
CA ASP A 34 -37.29 3.61 21.62
C ASP A 34 -35.80 4.04 21.62
N ASP A 35 -35.56 5.32 21.89
CA ASP A 35 -34.33 5.99 22.39
C ASP A 35 -32.93 5.52 21.92
N GLU A 36 -32.59 5.77 20.67
CA GLU A 36 -31.33 6.39 20.21
C GLU A 36 -31.36 6.50 18.67
N GLU A 37 -30.88 7.62 18.14
CA GLU A 37 -31.08 8.15 16.80
C GLU A 37 -30.42 7.31 15.67
N PHE A 38 -31.05 6.18 15.28
CA PHE A 38 -30.68 5.41 14.10
C PHE A 38 -31.77 5.42 13.01
N GLU A 39 -32.16 6.62 12.53
CA GLU A 39 -32.91 6.74 11.27
C GLU A 39 -32.01 6.34 10.10
N GLY A 40 -32.18 5.12 9.57
CA GLY A 40 -31.53 4.77 8.31
C GLY A 40 -31.90 3.38 7.85
N PHE A 41 -32.07 3.25 6.53
CA PHE A 41 -32.42 1.98 5.92
C PHE A 41 -31.28 0.97 6.05
N SER A 42 -31.62 -0.31 6.23
CA SER A 42 -30.67 -1.42 6.16
C SER A 42 -31.01 -2.38 5.02
N LEU A 43 -29.98 -2.89 4.33
CA LEU A 43 -30.11 -3.77 3.18
C LEU A 43 -29.68 -5.20 3.53
N LEU A 44 -30.57 -6.18 3.41
CA LEU A 44 -30.22 -7.60 3.53
C LEU A 44 -30.14 -8.24 2.14
N ILE A 45 -28.97 -8.75 1.75
CA ILE A 45 -28.76 -9.38 0.43
C ILE A 45 -28.00 -10.71 0.54
N THR A 46 -28.50 -11.75 -0.11
CA THR A 46 -27.79 -13.04 -0.20
C THR A 46 -26.62 -12.99 -1.19
N GLY A 47 -25.55 -13.76 -0.95
CA GLY A 47 -24.36 -13.78 -1.82
C GLY A 47 -24.64 -14.02 -3.32
N GLN A 48 -25.60 -14.89 -3.67
CA GLN A 48 -25.98 -15.11 -5.08
C GLN A 48 -26.68 -13.89 -5.72
N ALA A 49 -27.54 -13.22 -4.95
CA ALA A 49 -28.17 -11.98 -5.39
C ALA A 49 -27.15 -10.84 -5.53
N LEU A 50 -26.14 -10.81 -4.66
CA LEU A 50 -25.03 -9.85 -4.75
C LEU A 50 -24.20 -10.05 -6.01
N THR A 51 -23.86 -11.30 -6.38
CA THR A 51 -23.14 -11.58 -7.64
C THR A 51 -23.92 -11.11 -8.85
N PHE A 52 -25.25 -11.26 -8.84
CA PHE A 52 -26.11 -10.76 -9.91
C PHE A 52 -26.19 -9.22 -9.92
N ALA A 53 -26.30 -8.60 -8.74
CA ALA A 53 -26.35 -7.15 -8.59
C ALA A 53 -25.04 -6.46 -8.98
N LEU A 54 -23.89 -7.13 -8.83
CA LEU A 54 -22.57 -6.64 -9.23
C LEU A 54 -22.25 -6.86 -10.72
N SER A 55 -23.16 -7.43 -11.51
CA SER A 55 -22.99 -7.54 -12.97
C SER A 55 -22.98 -6.15 -13.64
N GLU A 56 -22.29 -6.01 -14.78
CA GLU A 56 -22.14 -4.74 -15.53
C GLU A 56 -23.45 -4.00 -15.77
N LYS A 57 -24.57 -4.72 -15.89
CA LYS A 57 -25.90 -4.14 -16.11
C LYS A 57 -26.52 -3.46 -14.90
N PHE A 58 -26.16 -3.89 -13.68
CA PHE A 58 -26.85 -3.46 -12.45
C PHE A 58 -25.92 -2.81 -11.42
N LYS A 59 -24.60 -2.94 -11.58
CA LYS A 59 -23.60 -2.47 -10.62
C LYS A 59 -23.74 -1.00 -10.24
N MET A 60 -23.97 -0.12 -11.22
CA MET A 60 -24.10 1.33 -10.96
C MET A 60 -25.37 1.66 -10.16
N LYS A 61 -26.49 1.03 -10.51
CA LYS A 61 -27.78 1.22 -9.83
C LYS A 61 -27.77 0.61 -8.43
N PHE A 62 -27.12 -0.54 -8.28
CA PHE A 62 -26.89 -1.14 -6.97
C PHE A 62 -26.00 -0.27 -6.08
N LEU A 63 -24.96 0.38 -6.64
CA LEU A 63 -24.09 1.29 -5.90
C LEU A 63 -24.83 2.55 -5.42
N GLU A 64 -25.66 3.15 -6.29
CA GLU A 64 -26.48 4.33 -5.97
C GLU A 64 -27.46 4.07 -4.82
N ILE A 65 -28.18 2.96 -4.86
CA ILE A 65 -29.09 2.56 -3.78
C ILE A 65 -28.27 2.15 -2.55
N GLY A 66 -27.13 1.47 -2.75
CA GLY A 66 -26.18 1.07 -1.71
C GLY A 66 -25.70 2.24 -0.84
N THR A 67 -25.44 3.40 -1.45
CA THR A 67 -25.00 4.62 -0.74
C THR A 67 -26.08 5.26 0.13
N MET A 68 -27.36 4.89 -0.02
CA MET A 68 -28.45 5.41 0.82
C MET A 68 -28.68 4.59 2.10
N TYR A 69 -28.17 3.37 2.18
CA TYR A 69 -28.32 2.51 3.35
C TYR A 69 -27.25 2.82 4.41
N LYS A 70 -27.63 2.88 5.69
CA LYS A 70 -26.65 2.98 6.80
C LYS A 70 -25.93 1.66 7.05
N ALA A 71 -26.55 0.53 6.71
CA ALA A 71 -25.99 -0.79 6.92
C ALA A 71 -26.43 -1.76 5.81
N ALA A 72 -25.51 -2.59 5.32
CA ALA A 72 -25.83 -3.68 4.39
C ALA A 72 -25.28 -5.01 4.93
N VAL A 73 -26.17 -5.97 5.18
CA VAL A 73 -25.82 -7.31 5.67
C VAL A 73 -25.87 -8.28 4.50
N CYS A 74 -24.69 -8.74 4.09
CA CYS A 74 -24.55 -9.73 3.04
C CYS A 74 -24.41 -11.14 3.61
N CYS A 75 -25.47 -11.94 3.59
CA CYS A 75 -25.43 -13.33 4.06
C CYS A 75 -24.77 -14.21 2.98
N ARG A 76 -23.57 -14.73 3.29
CA ARG A 76 -22.68 -15.54 2.40
C ARG A 76 -21.85 -14.75 1.38
N ALA A 77 -21.67 -13.45 1.57
CA ALA A 77 -20.52 -12.80 0.94
C ALA A 77 -19.31 -12.95 1.88
N THR A 78 -18.10 -12.92 1.34
CA THR A 78 -16.83 -12.83 2.10
C THR A 78 -16.28 -11.39 2.13
N PRO A 79 -17.08 -10.34 2.42
CA PRO A 79 -16.60 -8.96 2.35
C PRO A 79 -15.57 -8.69 3.46
N LEU A 80 -15.69 -9.35 4.61
CA LEU A 80 -14.72 -9.27 5.71
C LEU A 80 -13.34 -9.78 5.29
N LEU A 81 -13.30 -10.83 4.47
CA LEU A 81 -12.04 -11.37 3.96
C LEU A 81 -11.38 -10.38 3.00
N LEU A 82 -12.17 -9.75 2.12
CA LEU A 82 -11.70 -8.77 1.14
C LEU A 82 -11.27 -7.47 1.81
N LEU A 83 -11.98 -7.05 2.86
CA LEU A 83 -11.62 -5.88 3.66
C LEU A 83 -10.24 -6.13 4.30
N VAL A 84 -10.10 -7.16 5.14
CA VAL A 84 -8.88 -7.48 5.90
C VAL A 84 -7.67 -7.69 4.97
N HIS A 85 -7.83 -8.51 3.92
CA HIS A 85 -6.74 -8.74 2.96
C HIS A 85 -6.45 -7.52 2.09
N GLY A 86 -7.46 -6.71 1.78
CA GLY A 86 -7.33 -5.48 1.00
C GLY A 86 -6.43 -4.46 1.71
N ARG A 87 -6.65 -4.24 3.00
CA ARG A 87 -5.79 -3.39 3.83
C ARG A 87 -4.36 -3.92 3.91
N TRP A 88 -4.17 -5.21 4.19
CA TRP A 88 -2.82 -5.78 4.22
C TRP A 88 -2.11 -5.66 2.86
N SER A 89 -2.85 -5.83 1.76
CA SER A 89 -2.33 -5.59 0.42
C SER A 89 -1.93 -4.12 0.23
N TYR A 90 -2.80 -3.19 0.64
CA TYR A 90 -2.58 -1.75 0.53
C TYR A 90 -1.38 -1.25 1.36
N LEU A 91 -1.24 -1.71 2.61
CA LEU A 91 -0.11 -1.34 3.46
C LEU A 91 1.21 -1.91 2.92
N ARG A 92 1.22 -3.18 2.49
CA ARG A 92 2.40 -3.80 1.85
C ARG A 92 2.83 -3.06 0.60
N ILE A 93 1.89 -2.78 -0.31
CA ILE A 93 2.21 -2.07 -1.56
C ILE A 93 2.66 -0.64 -1.28
N SER A 94 2.06 0.05 -0.29
CA SER A 94 2.44 1.43 0.06
C SER A 94 3.87 1.50 0.62
N LYS A 95 4.23 0.60 1.55
CA LYS A 95 5.61 0.47 2.07
C LYS A 95 6.59 0.14 0.95
N PHE A 96 6.24 -0.81 0.09
CA PHE A 96 7.05 -1.19 -1.08
C PHE A 96 7.31 -0.01 -2.03
N LEU A 97 6.25 0.71 -2.42
CA LEU A 97 6.34 1.84 -3.35
C LEU A 97 7.18 2.98 -2.78
N ARG A 98 7.02 3.30 -1.49
CA ARG A 98 7.84 4.33 -0.82
C ARG A 98 9.33 3.99 -0.90
N TYR A 99 9.71 2.76 -0.57
CA TYR A 99 11.11 2.31 -0.67
C TYR A 99 11.59 2.26 -2.13
N PHE A 100 10.75 1.75 -3.04
CA PHE A 100 11.07 1.66 -4.47
C PHE A 100 11.37 3.03 -5.08
N PHE A 101 10.53 4.03 -4.85
CA PHE A 101 10.79 5.36 -5.39
C PHE A 101 12.05 5.98 -4.80
N TYR A 102 12.21 5.90 -3.49
CA TYR A 102 13.40 6.42 -2.81
C TYR A 102 14.70 5.85 -3.39
N LYS A 103 14.83 4.52 -3.47
CA LYS A 103 16.07 3.86 -3.91
C LYS A 103 16.40 4.16 -5.37
N ASN A 104 15.37 4.21 -6.23
CA ASN A 104 15.55 4.43 -7.66
C ASN A 104 15.90 5.88 -7.96
N ILE A 105 15.29 6.83 -7.24
CA ILE A 105 15.64 8.25 -7.33
C ILE A 105 17.08 8.45 -6.86
N ALA A 106 17.44 7.91 -5.69
CA ALA A 106 18.80 8.06 -5.18
C ALA A 106 19.85 7.49 -6.15
N PHE A 107 19.59 6.31 -6.72
CA PHE A 107 20.48 5.64 -7.67
C PHE A 107 20.62 6.40 -9.01
N THR A 108 19.50 6.86 -9.56
CA THR A 108 19.46 7.56 -10.85
C THR A 108 20.10 8.94 -10.74
N LEU A 109 19.83 9.66 -9.65
CA LEU A 109 20.39 10.98 -9.45
C LEU A 109 21.92 10.97 -9.28
N CYS A 110 22.52 9.88 -8.77
CA CYS A 110 23.98 9.77 -8.74
C CYS A 110 24.60 9.85 -10.15
N HIS A 111 23.96 9.25 -11.16
CA HIS A 111 24.41 9.38 -12.55
C HIS A 111 24.18 10.79 -13.09
N PHE A 112 23.06 11.41 -12.70
CA PHE A 112 22.77 12.79 -13.07
C PHE A 112 23.81 13.76 -12.51
N TRP A 113 24.25 13.58 -11.26
CA TRP A 113 25.32 14.38 -10.65
C TRP A 113 26.63 14.21 -11.41
N LEU A 114 27.00 12.99 -11.79
CA LEU A 114 28.19 12.73 -12.62
C LEU A 114 28.14 13.49 -13.95
N GLY A 115 26.95 13.58 -14.57
CA GLY A 115 26.74 14.30 -15.83
C GLY A 115 27.22 15.76 -15.79
N PHE A 116 27.05 16.47 -14.67
CA PHE A 116 27.55 17.84 -14.55
C PHE A 116 29.09 17.93 -14.59
N PHE A 117 29.78 16.94 -14.05
CA PHE A 117 31.25 16.91 -14.00
C PHE A 117 31.88 16.34 -15.28
N SER A 118 31.15 15.48 -16.00
CA SER A 118 31.62 14.85 -17.25
C SER A 118 31.23 15.61 -18.53
N GLY A 119 30.64 16.81 -18.41
CA GLY A 119 30.16 17.59 -19.56
C GLY A 119 28.98 16.94 -20.28
N PHE A 120 28.13 16.22 -19.55
CA PHE A 120 27.00 15.41 -20.06
C PHE A 120 27.42 14.32 -21.04
N SER A 121 28.66 13.84 -20.95
CA SER A 121 29.07 12.62 -21.64
C SER A 121 28.28 11.42 -21.07
N PRO A 122 27.82 10.46 -21.91
CA PRO A 122 27.02 9.32 -21.50
C PRO A 122 27.84 8.23 -20.78
N GLN A 123 28.59 8.64 -19.75
CA GLN A 123 29.37 7.75 -18.89
C GLN A 123 28.54 7.33 -17.68
N THR A 124 28.54 6.03 -17.36
CA THR A 124 27.86 5.51 -16.18
C THR A 124 28.78 5.59 -14.96
N LEU A 125 28.21 5.98 -13.82
CA LEU A 125 28.94 6.03 -12.54
C LEU A 125 29.22 4.64 -11.98
N TYR A 126 28.33 3.68 -12.26
CA TYR A 126 28.49 2.33 -11.77
C TYR A 126 28.84 1.39 -12.92
N ASP A 127 29.55 0.32 -12.56
CA ASP A 127 29.78 -0.80 -13.46
C ASP A 127 28.44 -1.46 -13.86
N PRO A 128 28.25 -1.85 -15.13
CA PRO A 128 27.02 -2.48 -15.60
C PRO A 128 26.59 -3.71 -14.79
N PHE A 129 27.54 -4.50 -14.29
CA PHE A 129 27.27 -5.64 -13.41
C PHE A 129 26.63 -5.18 -12.09
N PHE A 130 27.11 -4.08 -11.52
CA PHE A 130 26.52 -3.49 -10.30
C PHE A 130 25.12 -2.96 -10.58
N ILE A 131 24.89 -2.28 -11.71
CA ILE A 131 23.55 -1.79 -12.08
C ILE A 131 22.55 -2.95 -12.17
N ALA A 132 22.92 -4.04 -12.84
CA ALA A 132 22.07 -5.22 -12.98
C ALA A 132 21.80 -5.88 -11.61
N THR A 133 22.86 -6.11 -10.84
CA THR A 133 22.79 -6.69 -9.48
C THR A 133 21.91 -5.83 -8.57
N TYR A 134 22.08 -4.52 -8.60
CA TYR A 134 21.33 -3.60 -7.76
C TYR A 134 19.82 -3.67 -8.06
N ASN A 135 19.46 -3.70 -9.34
CA ASN A 135 18.08 -3.83 -9.76
C ASN A 135 17.47 -5.18 -9.40
N VAL A 136 18.23 -6.28 -9.45
CA VAL A 136 17.71 -7.60 -9.07
C VAL A 136 17.58 -7.73 -7.56
N PHE A 137 18.67 -7.52 -6.80
CA PHE A 137 18.69 -7.78 -5.37
C PHE A 137 17.84 -6.77 -4.59
N PHE A 138 18.00 -5.46 -4.82
CA PHE A 138 17.27 -4.46 -4.04
C PHE A 138 15.84 -4.23 -4.52
N THR A 139 15.40 -4.84 -5.61
CA THR A 139 13.98 -4.86 -6.01
C THR A 139 13.26 -6.11 -5.53
N SER A 140 13.94 -7.27 -5.49
CA SER A 140 13.34 -8.52 -5.01
C SER A 140 13.34 -8.66 -3.49
N LEU A 141 14.39 -8.17 -2.80
CA LEU A 141 14.52 -8.28 -1.35
C LEU A 141 13.40 -7.57 -0.58
N PRO A 142 12.96 -6.35 -0.92
CA PRO A 142 11.82 -5.71 -0.25
C PRO A 142 10.51 -6.49 -0.45
N VAL A 143 10.29 -7.05 -1.64
CA VAL A 143 9.12 -7.89 -1.93
C VAL A 143 9.15 -9.16 -1.07
N LEU A 144 10.33 -9.76 -0.91
CA LEU A 144 10.52 -10.95 -0.09
C LEU A 144 10.33 -10.65 1.40
N VAL A 145 10.90 -9.54 1.91
CA VAL A 145 10.74 -9.14 3.30
C VAL A 145 9.28 -8.84 3.63
N LEU A 146 8.59 -8.05 2.78
CA LEU A 146 7.17 -7.77 2.94
C LEU A 146 6.30 -9.03 2.78
N GLY A 147 6.75 -10.01 2.00
CA GLY A 147 6.07 -11.29 1.81
C GLY A 147 6.21 -12.24 3.01
N VAL A 148 7.37 -12.25 3.68
CA VAL A 148 7.67 -13.17 4.79
C VAL A 148 7.30 -12.59 6.15
N PHE A 149 7.50 -11.29 6.38
CA PHE A 149 7.44 -10.68 7.71
C PHE A 149 6.26 -9.73 7.95
N ASP A 150 5.51 -9.30 6.93
CA ASP A 150 4.37 -8.40 7.12
C ASP A 150 3.10 -9.18 7.52
N GLN A 151 3.13 -9.75 8.73
CA GLN A 151 1.95 -10.16 9.50
C GLN A 151 1.77 -9.15 10.63
N ASP A 152 1.24 -7.99 10.29
CA ASP A 152 1.10 -6.85 11.18
C ASP A 152 0.07 -7.11 12.30
N ILE A 153 -1.03 -7.85 12.04
CA ILE A 153 -2.07 -8.19 13.05
C ILE A 153 -2.77 -9.52 12.65
N SER A 154 -3.11 -10.39 13.60
CA SER A 154 -3.99 -11.55 13.34
C SER A 154 -5.39 -11.11 12.90
N ALA A 155 -5.97 -11.76 11.88
CA ALA A 155 -7.25 -11.36 11.27
C ALA A 155 -8.38 -11.08 12.29
N ASP A 156 -8.43 -11.85 13.39
CA ASP A 156 -9.45 -11.72 14.44
C ASP A 156 -9.38 -10.38 15.20
N HIS A 157 -8.16 -9.86 15.46
CA HIS A 157 -7.96 -8.57 16.12
C HIS A 157 -8.22 -7.37 15.20
N SER A 158 -8.04 -7.54 13.88
CA SER A 158 -8.38 -6.48 12.92
C SER A 158 -9.89 -6.28 12.81
N LEU A 159 -10.68 -7.34 13.00
CA LEU A 159 -12.15 -7.29 12.92
C LEU A 159 -12.78 -6.67 14.16
N SER A 160 -12.15 -6.79 15.33
CA SER A 160 -12.68 -6.22 16.58
C SER A 160 -12.53 -4.70 16.69
N LYS A 161 -11.77 -4.05 15.78
CA LYS A 161 -11.43 -2.62 15.86
C LYS A 161 -11.69 -1.92 14.52
N SER A 162 -12.97 -1.60 14.28
CA SER A 162 -13.43 -0.90 13.07
C SER A 162 -12.72 0.45 12.82
N HIS A 163 -12.35 1.17 13.89
CA HIS A 163 -11.59 2.43 13.79
C HIS A 163 -10.22 2.27 13.12
N LEU A 164 -9.64 1.06 13.09
CA LEU A 164 -8.31 0.90 12.50
C LEU A 164 -8.31 1.21 10.99
N TYR A 165 -9.47 1.12 10.30
CA TYR A 165 -9.64 1.32 8.85
C TYR A 165 -9.74 2.77 8.37
N THR A 166 -10.07 3.72 9.24
CA THR A 166 -10.25 5.13 8.86
C THR A 166 -9.02 5.79 8.22
N PRO A 167 -7.77 5.56 8.65
CA PRO A 167 -6.59 6.16 7.98
C PRO A 167 -6.32 5.59 6.57
N ASP A 168 -6.76 4.35 6.28
CA ASP A 168 -6.64 3.73 4.96
C ASP A 168 -7.56 4.42 3.94
N GLN A 169 -8.77 4.78 4.36
CA GLN A 169 -9.77 5.47 3.53
C GLN A 169 -9.43 6.94 3.23
N ASN A 170 -8.52 7.53 4.01
CA ASN A 170 -8.10 8.92 3.87
C ASN A 170 -6.78 9.09 3.07
N ASP A 171 -6.31 8.05 2.38
CA ASP A 171 -5.07 8.04 1.59
C ASP A 171 -3.83 8.51 2.39
N GLU A 172 -3.76 8.22 3.70
CA GLU A 172 -2.67 8.71 4.55
C GLU A 172 -1.32 8.06 4.21
N PHE A 173 -1.33 6.80 3.76
CA PHE A 173 -0.11 6.04 3.50
C PHE A 173 0.51 6.32 2.12
N PHE A 174 -0.31 6.66 1.12
CA PHE A 174 0.15 7.00 -0.22
C PHE A 174 -0.45 8.34 -0.68
N ASN A 175 -0.06 9.41 0.01
CA ASN A 175 -0.43 10.77 -0.38
C ASN A 175 0.62 11.38 -1.33
N LYS A 176 0.21 12.33 -2.18
CA LYS A 176 1.12 13.17 -2.97
C LYS A 176 2.19 13.86 -2.11
N LYS A 177 1.84 14.27 -0.89
CA LYS A 177 2.79 14.83 0.08
C LYS A 177 3.86 13.83 0.49
N VAL A 178 3.46 12.60 0.82
CA VAL A 178 4.37 11.50 1.21
C VAL A 178 5.27 11.14 0.04
N PHE A 179 4.74 11.13 -1.18
CA PHE A 179 5.55 10.94 -2.39
C PHE A 179 6.61 12.06 -2.54
N ALA A 180 6.22 13.34 -2.40
CA ALA A 180 7.15 14.46 -2.49
C ALA A 180 8.25 14.39 -1.41
N GLU A 181 7.89 14.01 -0.18
CA GLU A 181 8.87 13.78 0.90
C GLU A 181 9.88 12.69 0.52
N ASN A 182 9.43 11.57 -0.07
CA ASN A 182 10.32 10.51 -0.53
C ASN A 182 11.25 10.96 -1.66
N VAL A 183 10.75 11.79 -2.58
CA VAL A 183 11.56 12.38 -3.65
C VAL A 183 12.65 13.28 -3.07
N ILE A 184 12.30 14.19 -2.17
CA ILE A 184 13.25 15.09 -1.51
C ILE A 184 14.29 14.28 -0.72
N HIS A 185 13.84 13.28 0.04
CA HIS A 185 14.73 12.38 0.78
C HIS A 185 15.70 11.63 -0.16
N GLY A 186 15.21 11.16 -1.31
CA GLY A 186 16.03 10.53 -2.36
C GLY A 186 17.06 11.47 -2.97
N ILE A 187 16.67 12.73 -3.24
CA ILE A 187 17.58 13.78 -3.74
C ILE A 187 18.67 14.04 -2.71
N LEU A 188 18.32 14.33 -1.46
CA LEU A 188 19.29 14.61 -0.39
C LEU A 188 20.26 13.44 -0.19
N THR A 189 19.74 12.22 -0.18
CA THR A 189 20.57 11.01 -0.09
C THR A 189 21.54 10.93 -1.27
N SER A 190 21.07 11.13 -2.51
CA SER A 190 21.94 11.07 -3.69
C SER A 190 23.07 12.10 -3.65
N CYS A 191 22.79 13.30 -3.13
CA CYS A 191 23.80 14.32 -2.92
C CYS A 191 24.88 13.83 -1.94
N ILE A 192 24.48 13.26 -0.80
CA ILE A 192 25.44 12.75 0.18
C ILE A 192 26.27 11.61 -0.43
N ILE A 193 25.63 10.66 -1.11
CA ILE A 193 26.31 9.51 -1.73
C ILE A 193 27.33 9.92 -2.78
N PHE A 194 27.04 10.97 -3.56
CA PHE A 194 27.94 11.44 -4.60
C PHE A 194 29.02 12.40 -4.08
N PHE A 195 28.62 13.44 -3.33
CA PHE A 195 29.53 14.51 -2.94
C PHE A 195 30.48 14.12 -1.80
N VAL A 196 30.07 13.25 -0.86
CA VAL A 196 30.98 12.83 0.23
C VAL A 196 32.20 12.08 -0.31
N PRO A 197 32.05 11.06 -1.18
CA PRO A 197 33.20 10.40 -1.80
C PRO A 197 33.98 11.31 -2.73
N TYR A 198 33.30 12.21 -3.45
CA TYR A 198 33.95 13.14 -4.37
C TYR A 198 34.91 14.09 -3.62
N LEU A 199 34.47 14.65 -2.49
CA LEU A 199 35.31 15.50 -1.63
C LEU A 199 36.38 14.70 -0.88
N SER A 200 36.09 13.45 -0.52
CA SER A 200 37.04 12.61 0.21
C SER A 200 38.18 12.14 -0.68
N ILE A 201 37.90 11.74 -1.93
CA ILE A 201 38.88 11.16 -2.84
C ILE A 201 39.75 12.23 -3.50
N SER A 202 39.23 13.45 -3.70
CA SER A 202 40.00 14.57 -4.27
C SER A 202 41.22 14.96 -3.44
N ASN A 203 41.21 14.69 -2.13
CA ASN A 203 42.33 14.96 -1.21
C ASN A 203 43.01 13.68 -0.70
N ALA A 204 42.63 12.50 -1.18
CA ALA A 204 43.14 11.23 -0.68
C ALA A 204 44.44 10.81 -1.39
N THR A 205 45.49 10.60 -0.60
CA THR A 205 46.76 10.00 -1.05
C THR A 205 46.89 8.60 -0.47
N ARG A 206 47.23 7.62 -1.32
CA ARG A 206 47.47 6.25 -0.89
C ARG A 206 48.76 6.19 -0.06
N SER A 207 48.91 5.16 0.78
CA SER A 207 50.15 4.89 1.53
C SER A 207 51.41 4.83 0.66
N ASP A 208 51.24 4.54 -0.63
CA ASP A 208 52.30 4.38 -1.62
C ASP A 208 52.65 5.70 -2.33
N GLY A 209 52.08 6.85 -1.89
CA GLY A 209 52.30 8.18 -2.47
C GLY A 209 51.53 8.46 -3.76
N MET A 210 50.85 7.47 -4.32
CA MET A 210 50.02 7.60 -5.52
C MET A 210 48.65 8.23 -5.18
N THR A 211 48.12 9.06 -6.08
CA THR A 211 46.80 9.66 -5.95
C THR A 211 45.70 8.61 -6.07
N LEU A 212 44.72 8.61 -5.15
CA LEU A 212 43.56 7.70 -5.17
C LEU A 212 42.44 8.16 -6.11
N ALA A 213 42.63 9.27 -6.83
CA ALA A 213 41.65 9.95 -7.66
C ALA A 213 41.38 9.27 -9.01
N ASP A 214 41.44 7.95 -9.07
CA ASP A 214 41.03 7.18 -10.25
C ASP A 214 39.52 6.99 -10.23
N LEU A 215 38.89 7.15 -11.41
CA LEU A 215 37.44 6.99 -11.57
C LEU A 215 36.95 5.63 -11.04
N GLN A 216 37.70 4.56 -11.32
CA GLN A 216 37.36 3.21 -10.85
C GLN A 216 37.31 3.12 -9.31
N SER A 217 38.22 3.78 -8.60
CA SER A 217 38.22 3.80 -7.13
C SER A 217 37.05 4.62 -6.57
N PHE A 218 36.69 5.71 -7.25
CA PHE A 218 35.50 6.50 -6.95
C PHE A 218 34.22 5.68 -7.15
N ASP A 219 34.06 5.02 -8.29
CA ASP A 219 32.89 4.20 -8.64
C ASP A 219 32.64 3.10 -7.59
N PHE A 220 33.69 2.38 -7.18
CA PHE A 220 33.58 1.36 -6.13
C PHE A 220 33.21 1.93 -4.76
N THR A 221 33.70 3.12 -4.43
CA THR A 221 33.43 3.77 -3.15
C THR A 221 31.98 4.24 -3.07
N VAL A 222 31.49 4.89 -4.12
CA VAL A 222 30.08 5.32 -4.24
C VAL A 222 29.16 4.10 -4.22
N ALA A 223 29.49 3.03 -4.97
CA ALA A 223 28.68 1.80 -4.99
C ALA A 223 28.54 1.15 -3.60
N LYS A 224 29.63 1.10 -2.83
CA LYS A 224 29.61 0.57 -1.46
C LYS A 224 28.75 1.43 -0.54
N ILE A 225 28.90 2.75 -0.58
CA ILE A 225 28.12 3.67 0.25
C ILE A 225 26.63 3.59 -0.10
N MET A 226 26.30 3.50 -1.39
CA MET A 226 24.93 3.29 -1.86
C MET A 226 24.31 2.03 -1.23
N VAL A 227 25.01 0.90 -1.30
CA VAL A 227 24.55 -0.37 -0.72
C VAL A 227 24.34 -0.27 0.79
N ILE A 228 25.29 0.37 1.50
CA ILE A 228 25.21 0.53 2.96
C ILE A 228 23.99 1.38 3.35
N ILE A 229 23.82 2.55 2.72
CA ILE A 229 22.73 3.47 3.06
C ILE A 229 21.38 2.84 2.75
N VAL A 230 21.23 2.20 1.58
CA VAL A 230 19.97 1.55 1.20
C VAL A 230 19.61 0.43 2.17
N ASN A 231 20.58 -0.39 2.60
CA ASN A 231 20.35 -1.43 3.59
C ASN A 231 20.02 -0.86 4.98
N LEU A 232 20.69 0.21 5.40
CA LEU A 232 20.42 0.87 6.68
C LEU A 232 19.00 1.45 6.69
N GLU A 233 18.61 2.14 5.62
CA GLU A 233 17.27 2.70 5.45
C GLU A 233 16.19 1.63 5.44
N ASN A 234 16.47 0.51 4.77
CA ASN A 234 15.60 -0.66 4.81
C ASN A 234 15.47 -1.18 6.25
N ALA A 235 16.57 -1.34 6.98
CA ALA A 235 16.57 -1.82 8.36
C ALA A 235 15.89 -0.85 9.36
N LEU A 236 15.89 0.46 9.10
CA LEU A 236 15.23 1.46 9.93
C LEU A 236 13.72 1.57 9.69
N LYS A 237 13.24 1.19 8.49
CA LYS A 237 11.86 1.38 8.04
C LYS A 237 11.07 0.08 7.87
N ILE A 238 11.72 -1.07 8.01
CA ILE A 238 11.11 -2.39 8.25
C ILE A 238 10.68 -2.46 9.71
#